data_AF-A0A9D6YTK1-F1
#
_entry.id   AF-A0A9D6YTK1-F1
#
_cell.length_a   1.000
_cell.length_b   1.000
_cell.length_c   1.000
_cell.angle_alpha   90.00
_cell.angle_beta   90.00
_cell.angle_gamma   90.00
#
_symmetry.space_group_name_H-M   'P 1'
#
loop_
_entity.id
_entity.type
_entity.pdbx_description
1 polymer ?
#
loop_
_entity_poly.entity_id
_entity_poly.type
_entity_poly.pdbx_seq_one_letter_code
_entity_poly.pdbx_strand_id
1 'polypeptide(L)'
;MTLLFNLLAQSLQMLLVLALAPLLIGFIRKLKARLLRRKGPPIIQPWLDLIRLLRKEVVLAENASWLYRSASYMIFAMIWVAASLVPTFATGLTFSWSADLIAIIALLGTARFALALAGLDIGTSFGGIGSSREVMIASLAEPAMLMIVFTLALIAGSTQLSTMAEVMQSPELGLRVSLGLALVALMMVALAENARIPVDNPATHLELTMVHEAMVLEYSGRHLALIELSAALKLLLYVSLIVCIFVPWGLAPAGAPVPAL
;
A
#
# COMPACT_ATOMS: atom_id res chain seq x y z
N MET A 1 17.20 20.20 -20.56
CA MET A 1 16.30 20.83 -19.57
C MET A 1 15.07 19.98 -19.27
N THR A 2 14.43 19.38 -20.28
CA THR A 2 13.26 18.48 -20.13
C THR A 2 13.53 17.26 -19.23
N LEU A 3 14.68 16.60 -19.38
CA LEU A 3 15.04 15.43 -18.54
C LEU A 3 15.15 15.79 -17.05
N LEU A 4 15.78 16.94 -16.74
CA LEU A 4 15.94 17.41 -15.36
C LEU A 4 14.59 17.77 -14.74
N PHE A 5 13.70 18.39 -15.52
CA PHE A 5 12.33 18.67 -15.08
C PHE A 5 11.54 17.38 -14.79
N ASN A 6 11.63 16.36 -15.66
CA ASN A 6 10.94 15.09 -15.46
C ASN A 6 11.47 14.32 -14.24
N LEU A 7 12.78 14.35 -13.99
CA LEU A 7 13.36 13.76 -12.77
C LEU A 7 12.93 14.51 -11.51
N LEU A 8 12.83 15.85 -11.56
CA LEU A 8 12.30 16.64 -10.45
C LEU A 8 10.81 16.37 -10.20
N ALA A 9 10.00 16.25 -11.26
CA ALA A 9 8.59 15.91 -11.14
C ALA A 9 8.40 14.51 -10.52
N GLN A 10 9.21 13.53 -10.94
CA GLN A 10 9.20 12.19 -10.38
C GLN A 10 9.59 12.18 -8.90
N SER A 11 10.70 12.86 -8.53
CA SER A 11 11.14 12.90 -7.14
C SER A 11 10.14 13.63 -6.24
N LEU A 12 9.51 14.69 -6.74
CA LEU A 12 8.45 15.39 -6.04
C LEU A 12 7.23 14.49 -5.84
N GLN A 13 6.78 13.75 -6.87
CA GLN A 13 5.70 12.77 -6.72
C GLN A 13 6.02 11.74 -5.65
N MET A 14 7.21 11.15 -5.68
CA MET A 14 7.63 10.15 -4.69
C MET A 14 7.58 10.76 -3.28
N LEU A 15 8.17 11.93 -3.08
CA LEU A 15 8.15 12.62 -1.78
C LEU A 15 6.72 12.93 -1.31
N LEU A 16 5.83 13.35 -2.21
CA LEU A 16 4.41 13.58 -1.89
C LEU A 16 3.70 12.29 -1.48
N VAL A 17 3.94 11.18 -2.18
CA VAL A 17 3.41 9.86 -1.81
C VAL A 17 3.85 9.47 -0.39
N LEU A 18 5.14 9.65 -0.07
CA LEU A 18 5.65 9.39 1.28
C LEU A 18 5.03 10.29 2.34
N ALA A 19 4.87 11.59 2.01
CA ALA A 19 4.29 12.59 2.89
C ALA A 19 2.79 12.31 3.20
N LEU A 20 2.04 11.90 2.17
CA LEU A 20 0.59 11.73 2.23
C LEU A 20 0.16 10.40 2.84
N ALA A 21 0.97 9.35 2.74
CA ALA A 21 0.63 8.02 3.25
C ALA A 21 0.23 8.04 4.74
N PRO A 22 1.00 8.62 5.68
CA PRO A 22 0.59 8.69 7.08
C PRO A 22 -0.60 9.64 7.31
N LEU A 23 -0.73 10.71 6.52
CA LEU A 23 -1.85 11.64 6.62
C LEU A 23 -3.18 10.97 6.23
N LEU A 24 -3.16 10.05 5.25
CA LEU A 24 -4.32 9.24 4.88
C LEU A 24 -4.81 8.39 6.07
N ILE A 25 -3.89 7.75 6.80
CA ILE A 25 -4.24 7.03 8.04
C ILE A 25 -4.88 7.99 9.05
N GLY A 26 -4.30 9.16 9.24
CA GLY A 26 -4.80 10.17 10.19
C GLY A 26 -6.21 10.65 9.82
N PHE A 27 -6.46 10.84 8.53
CA PHE A 27 -7.77 11.18 7.98
C PHE A 27 -8.79 10.08 8.26
N ILE A 28 -8.45 8.81 7.97
CA ILE A 28 -9.32 7.66 8.24
C ILE A 28 -9.63 7.55 9.74
N ARG A 29 -8.62 7.72 10.62
CA ARG A 29 -8.81 7.69 12.08
C ARG A 29 -9.77 8.79 12.54
N LYS A 30 -9.64 10.00 12.00
CA LYS A 30 -10.52 11.15 12.30
C LYS A 30 -11.95 10.93 11.79
N LEU A 31 -12.12 10.38 10.58
CA LEU A 31 -13.43 10.02 10.04
C LEU A 31 -14.11 8.95 10.89
N LYS A 32 -13.42 7.84 11.20
CA LYS A 32 -13.95 6.78 12.08
C LYS A 32 -14.40 7.34 13.43
N ALA A 33 -13.61 8.23 14.03
CA ALA A 33 -13.98 8.87 15.29
C ALA A 33 -15.26 9.72 15.17
N ARG A 34 -15.39 10.52 14.10
CA ARG A 34 -16.60 11.32 13.86
C ARG A 34 -17.84 10.46 13.62
N LEU A 35 -17.72 9.37 12.87
CA LEU A 35 -18.82 8.42 12.64
C LEU A 35 -19.28 7.75 13.95
N LEU A 36 -18.34 7.49 14.86
CA LEU A 36 -18.62 7.00 16.22
C LEU A 36 -19.02 8.13 17.19
N ARG A 37 -19.32 9.34 16.71
CA ARG A 37 -19.70 10.52 17.51
C ARG A 37 -18.71 10.89 18.62
N ARG A 38 -17.40 10.67 18.40
CA ARG A 38 -16.32 11.07 19.32
C ARG A 38 -15.32 12.00 18.66
N LYS A 39 -14.60 12.79 19.45
CA LYS A 39 -13.50 13.64 18.95
C LYS A 39 -12.27 12.77 18.67
N GLY A 40 -11.89 12.64 17.41
CA GLY A 40 -10.72 11.88 16.98
C GLY A 40 -9.39 12.64 17.15
N PRO A 41 -8.25 11.93 17.04
CA PRO A 41 -6.92 12.54 17.03
C PRO A 41 -6.73 13.50 15.84
N PRO A 42 -5.74 14.40 15.89
CA PRO A 42 -5.40 15.24 14.75
C PRO A 42 -4.90 14.40 13.57
N ILE A 43 -5.07 14.90 12.34
CA ILE A 43 -4.68 14.19 11.11
C ILE A 43 -3.16 13.95 11.07
N ILE A 44 -2.38 14.84 11.68
CA ILE A 44 -0.92 14.79 11.74
C ILE A 44 -0.43 13.75 12.76
N GLN A 45 -1.31 13.18 13.59
CA GLN A 45 -0.91 12.24 14.65
C GLN A 45 -0.01 11.08 14.16
N PRO A 46 -0.29 10.40 13.03
CA PRO A 46 0.57 9.32 12.57
C PRO A 46 2.01 9.76 12.27
N TRP A 47 2.22 11.00 11.82
CA TRP A 47 3.57 11.56 11.65
C TRP A 47 4.28 11.72 12.98
N LEU A 48 3.59 12.22 14.00
CA LEU A 48 4.15 12.37 15.33
C LEU A 48 4.49 11.00 15.95
N ASP A 49 3.63 10.00 15.72
CA ASP A 49 3.85 8.63 16.18
C ASP A 49 5.10 8.02 15.52
N LEU A 50 5.28 8.19 14.21
CA LEU A 50 6.47 7.74 13.49
C LEU A 50 7.75 8.43 13.99
N ILE A 51 7.73 9.75 14.15
CA ILE A 51 8.88 10.51 14.69
C ILE A 51 9.22 10.02 16.11
N ARG A 52 8.19 9.76 16.93
CA ARG A 52 8.37 9.22 18.27
C ARG A 52 9.02 7.83 18.22
N LEU A 53 8.55 6.93 17.35
CA LEU A 53 9.12 5.59 17.20
C LEU A 53 10.58 5.63 16.72
N LEU A 54 10.93 6.52 15.79
CA LEU A 54 12.30 6.70 15.31
C LEU A 54 13.27 7.19 16.40
N ARG A 55 12.76 7.87 17.44
CA ARG A 55 13.55 8.33 18.59
C ARG A 55 13.65 7.29 19.71
N LYS A 56 12.87 6.21 19.67
CA LYS A 56 12.93 5.17 20.68
C LYS A 56 14.10 4.23 20.41
N GLU A 57 14.66 3.70 21.49
CA GLU A 57 15.64 2.62 21.43
C GLU A 57 15.02 1.36 20.83
N VAL A 58 15.87 0.61 20.14
CA VAL A 58 15.50 -0.66 19.52
C VAL A 58 15.84 -1.77 20.50
N VAL A 59 14.81 -2.50 20.93
CA VAL A 59 14.93 -3.75 21.66
C VAL A 59 14.70 -4.89 20.67
N LEU A 60 15.67 -5.79 20.56
CA LEU A 60 15.60 -6.99 19.73
C LEU A 60 15.55 -8.21 20.64
N ALA A 61 14.75 -9.21 20.26
CA ALA A 61 14.76 -10.50 20.94
C ALA A 61 16.14 -11.17 20.82
N GLU A 62 16.54 -11.91 21.85
CA GLU A 62 17.83 -12.62 21.91
C GLU A 62 17.98 -13.62 20.76
N ASN A 63 16.86 -14.26 20.37
CA ASN A 63 16.81 -15.25 19.30
C ASN A 63 16.65 -14.65 17.90
N ALA A 64 16.56 -13.32 17.77
CA ALA A 64 16.30 -12.68 16.48
C ALA A 64 17.47 -12.87 15.51
N SER A 65 17.21 -13.52 14.38
CA SER A 65 18.22 -13.78 13.36
C SER A 65 18.51 -12.53 12.52
N TRP A 66 19.42 -12.67 11.55
CA TRP A 66 19.71 -11.61 10.58
C TRP A 66 18.48 -11.25 9.73
N LEU A 67 17.57 -12.20 9.53
CA LEU A 67 16.36 -12.03 8.73
C LEU A 67 15.43 -11.01 9.41
N TYR A 68 15.13 -11.20 10.69
CA TYR A 68 14.28 -10.27 11.43
C TYR A 68 14.80 -8.82 11.45
N ARG A 69 16.11 -8.66 11.59
CA ARG A 69 16.79 -7.35 11.62
C ARG A 69 16.74 -6.63 10.26
N SER A 70 16.83 -7.38 9.17
CA SER A 70 16.84 -6.85 7.81
C SER A 70 15.45 -6.71 7.18
N ALA A 71 14.48 -7.52 7.63
CA ALA A 71 13.14 -7.61 7.05
C ALA A 71 12.41 -6.26 7.02
N SER A 72 12.44 -5.47 8.10
CA SER A 72 11.82 -4.14 8.13
C SER A 72 12.31 -3.20 7.01
N TYR A 73 13.60 -3.25 6.66
CA TYR A 73 14.16 -2.45 5.57
C TYR A 73 13.77 -3.01 4.21
N MET A 74 13.76 -4.33 4.06
CA MET A 74 13.34 -5.01 2.84
C MET A 74 11.86 -4.75 2.52
N ILE A 75 10.98 -4.91 3.52
CA ILE A 75 9.54 -4.63 3.42
C ILE A 75 9.32 -3.19 2.98
N PHE A 76 9.99 -2.23 3.66
CA PHE A 76 9.89 -0.83 3.31
C PHE A 76 10.38 -0.55 1.88
N ALA A 77 11.54 -1.08 1.50
CA ALA A 77 12.09 -0.87 0.15
C ALA A 77 11.14 -1.41 -0.93
N MET A 78 10.59 -2.62 -0.76
CA MET A 78 9.70 -3.24 -1.75
C MET A 78 8.39 -2.46 -1.88
N ILE A 79 7.77 -2.07 -0.76
CA ILE A 79 6.52 -1.29 -0.78
C ILE A 79 6.78 0.13 -1.30
N TRP A 80 7.91 0.73 -0.96
CA TRP A 80 8.29 2.06 -1.44
C TRP A 80 8.47 2.08 -2.95
N VAL A 81 9.22 1.10 -3.50
CA VAL A 81 9.39 0.95 -4.94
C VAL A 81 8.02 0.74 -5.61
N ALA A 82 7.20 -0.18 -5.09
CA ALA A 82 5.86 -0.42 -5.63
C ALA A 82 4.98 0.86 -5.62
N ALA A 83 4.97 1.60 -4.51
CA ALA A 83 4.18 2.83 -4.38
C ALA A 83 4.69 3.95 -5.30
N SER A 84 6.01 4.02 -5.52
CA SER A 84 6.62 5.01 -6.42
C SER A 84 6.33 4.76 -7.90
N LEU A 85 6.08 3.51 -8.29
CA LEU A 85 5.72 3.13 -9.65
C LEU A 85 4.26 3.45 -9.99
N VAL A 86 3.38 3.55 -8.98
CA VAL A 86 1.96 3.88 -9.23
C VAL A 86 1.81 5.38 -9.50
N PRO A 87 1.31 5.78 -10.70
CA PRO A 87 0.98 7.17 -11.02
C PRO A 87 -0.16 7.65 -10.12
N THR A 88 0.19 8.44 -9.11
CA THR A 88 -0.77 8.95 -8.12
C THR A 88 -1.28 10.35 -8.50
N PHE A 89 -0.44 11.19 -9.10
CA PHE A 89 -0.77 12.60 -9.40
C PHE A 89 -0.62 12.95 -10.88
N ALA A 90 0.36 12.36 -11.57
CA ALA A 90 0.63 12.64 -12.98
C ALA A 90 0.85 11.34 -13.77
N THR A 91 0.38 11.32 -15.01
CA THR A 91 0.69 10.28 -16.00
C THR A 91 1.86 10.71 -16.89
N GLY A 92 2.57 9.75 -17.49
CA GLY A 92 3.67 10.06 -18.42
C GLY A 92 5.02 10.41 -17.77
N LEU A 93 5.24 10.04 -16.51
CA LEU A 93 6.53 10.20 -15.84
C LEU A 93 7.61 9.24 -16.37
N THR A 94 8.89 9.56 -16.16
CA THR A 94 10.05 8.82 -16.72
C THR A 94 10.05 7.32 -16.44
N PHE A 95 9.45 6.87 -15.32
CA PHE A 95 9.38 5.46 -14.95
C PHE A 95 8.07 4.77 -15.36
N SER A 96 7.19 5.42 -16.12
CA SER A 96 5.90 4.83 -16.53
C SER A 96 6.07 3.52 -17.30
N TRP A 97 7.13 3.40 -18.12
CA TRP A 97 7.43 2.18 -18.87
C TRP A 97 7.74 0.97 -17.97
N SER A 98 8.20 1.21 -16.74
CA SER A 98 8.51 0.18 -15.74
C SER A 98 7.34 -0.11 -14.79
N ALA A 99 6.26 0.69 -14.84
CA ALA A 99 5.09 0.53 -14.00
C ALA A 99 4.16 -0.56 -14.58
N ASP A 100 4.51 -1.82 -14.35
CA ASP A 100 3.71 -3.00 -14.68
C ASP A 100 2.94 -3.48 -13.43
N LEU A 101 1.64 -3.77 -13.60
CA LEU A 101 0.81 -4.36 -12.54
C LEU A 101 1.36 -5.67 -11.99
N ILE A 102 1.87 -6.54 -12.85
CA ILE A 102 2.40 -7.84 -12.42
C ILE A 102 3.61 -7.63 -11.52
N ALA A 103 4.49 -6.69 -11.89
CA ALA A 103 5.65 -6.32 -11.07
C ALA A 103 5.22 -5.73 -9.72
N ILE A 104 4.22 -4.84 -9.70
CA ILE A 104 3.69 -4.26 -8.46
C ILE A 104 3.14 -5.35 -7.54
N ILE A 105 2.37 -6.31 -8.07
CA ILE A 105 1.83 -7.43 -7.29
C ILE A 105 2.96 -8.31 -6.74
N ALA A 106 3.98 -8.61 -7.57
CA ALA A 106 5.13 -9.38 -7.13
C ALA A 106 5.91 -8.69 -5.99
N LEU A 107 6.08 -7.36 -6.07
CA LEU A 107 6.71 -6.57 -5.01
C LEU A 107 5.89 -6.62 -3.71
N LEU A 108 4.57 -6.47 -3.79
CA LEU A 108 3.66 -6.57 -2.65
C LEU A 108 3.67 -7.97 -2.01
N GLY A 109 3.60 -9.02 -2.84
CA GLY A 109 3.67 -10.41 -2.39
C GLY A 109 5.00 -10.73 -1.71
N THR A 110 6.12 -10.23 -2.25
CA THR A 110 7.44 -10.40 -1.66
C THR A 110 7.55 -9.68 -0.31
N ALA A 111 7.02 -8.46 -0.20
CA ALA A 111 6.99 -7.72 1.06
C ALA A 111 6.16 -8.47 2.14
N ARG A 112 5.02 -9.06 1.76
CA ARG A 112 4.19 -9.85 2.67
C ARG A 112 4.88 -11.14 3.09
N PHE A 113 5.51 -11.84 2.16
CA PHE A 113 6.29 -13.03 2.44
C PHE A 113 7.42 -12.73 3.43
N ALA A 114 8.13 -11.62 3.24
CA ALA A 114 9.16 -11.15 4.16
C ALA A 114 8.62 -10.88 5.58
N LEU A 115 7.42 -10.26 5.67
CA LEU A 115 6.76 -10.00 6.94
C LEU A 115 6.34 -11.29 7.65
N ALA A 116 5.76 -12.24 6.93
CA ALA A 116 5.38 -13.54 7.49
C ALA A 116 6.62 -14.31 7.99
N LEU A 117 7.72 -14.31 7.23
CA LEU A 117 8.97 -14.92 7.68
C LEU A 117 9.53 -14.23 8.93
N ALA A 118 9.48 -12.90 8.99
CA ALA A 118 9.92 -12.15 10.17
C ALA A 118 9.09 -12.47 11.41
N GLY A 119 7.78 -12.67 11.25
CA GLY A 119 6.90 -13.12 12.33
C GLY A 119 7.22 -14.53 12.84
N LEU A 120 7.72 -15.41 11.96
CA LEU A 120 8.16 -16.76 12.33
C LEU A 120 9.55 -16.81 12.97
N ASP A 121 10.47 -15.93 12.56
CA ASP A 121 11.90 -15.97 12.93
C ASP A 121 12.14 -15.86 14.45
N ILE A 122 11.32 -15.09 15.16
CA ILE A 122 11.49 -14.88 16.60
C ILE A 122 11.07 -16.12 17.41
N GLY A 123 10.23 -16.98 16.84
CA GLY A 123 9.78 -18.21 17.48
C GLY A 123 8.72 -18.02 18.58
N THR A 124 7.98 -16.92 18.59
CA THR A 124 6.85 -16.72 19.53
C THR A 124 5.57 -17.35 18.99
N SER A 125 4.70 -17.81 19.90
CA SER A 125 3.42 -18.44 19.51
C SER A 125 2.51 -17.48 18.74
N PHE A 126 2.51 -16.19 19.08
CA PHE A 126 1.71 -15.17 18.40
C PHE A 126 2.22 -14.87 16.99
N GLY A 127 3.54 -14.72 16.81
CA GLY A 127 4.14 -14.54 15.49
C GLY A 127 3.84 -15.71 14.55
N GLY A 128 3.90 -16.94 15.08
CA GLY A 128 3.49 -18.16 14.39
C GLY A 128 2.04 -18.18 13.94
N ILE A 129 1.10 -17.94 14.86
CA ILE A 129 -0.34 -17.95 14.58
C ILE A 129 -0.71 -16.81 13.62
N GLY A 130 -0.17 -15.60 13.83
CA GLY A 130 -0.38 -14.44 12.97
C GLY A 130 0.09 -14.69 11.55
N SER A 131 1.31 -15.19 11.39
CA SER A 131 1.89 -15.50 10.08
C SER A 131 1.11 -16.59 9.33
N SER A 132 0.66 -17.63 10.03
CA SER A 132 -0.17 -18.69 9.43
C SER A 132 -1.50 -18.14 8.89
N ARG A 133 -2.16 -17.25 9.65
CA ARG A 133 -3.42 -16.62 9.24
C ARG A 133 -3.23 -15.64 8.08
N GLU A 134 -2.17 -14.83 8.13
CA GLU A 134 -1.84 -13.89 7.05
C GLU A 134 -1.61 -14.65 5.73
N VAL A 135 -0.81 -15.72 5.77
CA VAL A 135 -0.53 -16.54 4.57
C VAL A 135 -1.79 -17.25 4.06
N MET A 136 -2.68 -17.72 4.94
CA MET A 136 -3.97 -18.27 4.55
C MET A 136 -4.83 -17.24 3.80
N ILE A 137 -4.95 -16.01 4.32
CA ILE A 137 -5.71 -14.93 3.67
C ILE A 137 -5.06 -14.55 2.33
N ALA A 138 -3.73 -14.43 2.30
CA ALA A 138 -2.97 -14.11 1.10
C ALA A 138 -3.18 -15.15 0.00
N SER A 139 -3.24 -16.44 0.35
CA SER A 139 -3.49 -17.53 -0.62
C SER A 139 -4.82 -17.40 -1.37
N LEU A 140 -5.81 -16.71 -0.78
CA LEU A 140 -7.09 -16.41 -1.41
C LEU A 140 -7.07 -15.07 -2.15
N ALA A 141 -6.39 -14.06 -1.59
CA ALA A 141 -6.35 -12.70 -2.12
C ALA A 141 -5.47 -12.59 -3.38
N GLU A 142 -4.32 -13.26 -3.43
CA GLU A 142 -3.36 -13.15 -4.54
C GLU A 142 -3.91 -13.67 -5.88
N PRO A 143 -4.53 -14.87 -5.96
CA PRO A 143 -5.13 -15.33 -7.22
C PRO A 143 -6.23 -14.38 -7.69
N ALA A 144 -7.05 -13.86 -6.77
CA ALA A 144 -8.07 -12.86 -7.10
C ALA A 144 -7.43 -11.58 -7.67
N MET A 145 -6.32 -11.12 -7.09
CA MET A 145 -5.57 -9.96 -7.58
C MET A 145 -5.04 -10.18 -8.99
N LEU A 146 -4.47 -11.36 -9.27
CA LEU A 146 -4.00 -11.72 -10.62
C LEU A 146 -5.14 -11.78 -11.64
N MET A 147 -6.30 -12.32 -11.28
CA MET A 147 -7.47 -12.35 -12.16
C MET A 147 -7.97 -10.95 -12.53
N ILE A 148 -7.93 -10.01 -11.59
CA ILE A 148 -8.25 -8.59 -11.85
C ILE A 148 -7.26 -8.02 -12.87
N VAL A 149 -5.96 -8.23 -12.65
CA VAL A 149 -4.91 -7.74 -13.57
C VAL A 149 -5.06 -8.33 -14.96
N PHE A 150 -5.31 -9.63 -15.09
CA PHE A 150 -5.55 -10.26 -16.39
C PHE A 150 -6.79 -9.69 -17.08
N THR A 151 -7.87 -9.46 -16.33
CA THR A 151 -9.09 -8.86 -16.90
C THR A 151 -8.81 -7.47 -17.47
N LEU A 152 -8.08 -6.63 -16.72
CA LEU A 152 -7.71 -5.29 -17.16
C LEU A 152 -6.71 -5.31 -18.32
N ALA A 153 -5.73 -6.21 -18.28
CA ALA A 153 -4.71 -6.37 -19.31
C ALA A 153 -5.28 -6.86 -20.64
N LEU A 154 -6.25 -7.77 -20.60
CA LEU A 154 -6.95 -8.23 -21.81
C LEU A 154 -7.76 -7.11 -22.47
N ILE A 155 -8.32 -6.20 -21.68
CA ILE A 155 -9.09 -5.05 -22.20
C ILE A 155 -8.12 -3.99 -22.77
N ALA A 156 -7.02 -3.70 -22.07
CA ALA A 156 -6.06 -2.68 -22.47
C ALA A 156 -5.04 -3.15 -23.52
N GLY A 157 -4.87 -4.46 -23.71
CA GLY A 157 -3.83 -5.05 -24.57
C GLY A 157 -2.41 -4.88 -24.00
N SER A 158 -2.26 -4.54 -22.73
CA SER A 158 -0.99 -4.24 -22.07
C SER A 158 -1.10 -4.43 -20.56
N THR A 159 0.01 -4.75 -19.89
CA THR A 159 0.12 -4.83 -18.43
C THR A 159 0.59 -3.52 -17.78
N GLN A 160 0.96 -2.53 -18.59
CA GLN A 160 1.46 -1.24 -18.12
C GLN A 160 0.33 -0.37 -17.57
N LEU A 161 0.58 0.29 -16.44
CA LEU A 161 -0.47 1.06 -15.76
C LEU A 161 -0.87 2.33 -16.53
N SER A 162 0.07 2.97 -17.21
CA SER A 162 -0.20 4.17 -18.00
C SER A 162 -1.09 3.88 -19.20
N THR A 163 -0.83 2.78 -19.93
CA THR A 163 -1.65 2.38 -21.07
C THR A 163 -3.04 1.95 -20.63
N MET A 164 -3.16 1.23 -19.50
CA MET A 164 -4.45 0.92 -18.91
C MET A 164 -5.23 2.19 -18.55
N ALA A 165 -4.61 3.16 -17.88
CA ALA A 165 -5.27 4.40 -17.50
C ALA A 165 -5.74 5.21 -18.71
N GLU A 166 -4.95 5.26 -19.79
CA GLU A 166 -5.32 5.91 -21.05
C GLU A 166 -6.52 5.21 -21.71
N VAL A 167 -6.49 3.88 -21.78
CA VAL A 167 -7.59 3.08 -22.33
C VAL A 167 -8.86 3.28 -21.50
N MET A 168 -8.79 3.30 -20.17
CA MET A 168 -9.93 3.56 -19.28
C MET A 168 -10.52 4.97 -19.42
N GLN A 169 -9.78 5.95 -19.95
CA GLN A 169 -10.29 7.28 -20.27
C GLN A 169 -10.95 7.36 -21.66
N SER A 170 -10.78 6.35 -22.51
CA SER A 170 -11.31 6.38 -23.87
C SER A 170 -12.85 6.36 -23.87
N PRO A 171 -13.51 7.24 -24.66
CA PRO A 171 -14.98 7.30 -24.71
C PRO A 171 -15.64 6.01 -25.21
N GLU A 172 -14.90 5.16 -25.92
CA GLU A 172 -15.39 3.94 -26.56
C GLU A 172 -15.59 2.79 -25.57
N LEU A 173 -15.03 2.89 -24.36
CA LEU A 173 -14.93 1.73 -23.49
C LEU A 173 -16.25 1.33 -22.82
N GLY A 174 -17.18 2.27 -22.69
CA GLY A 174 -18.53 2.06 -22.18
C GLY A 174 -18.58 1.44 -20.77
N LEU A 175 -19.79 1.18 -20.27
CA LEU A 175 -19.96 0.49 -18.98
C LEU A 175 -19.89 -1.02 -19.21
N ARG A 176 -18.80 -1.67 -18.77
CA ARG A 176 -18.63 -3.13 -18.85
C ARG A 176 -18.85 -3.79 -17.49
N VAL A 177 -19.63 -4.85 -17.46
CA VAL A 177 -19.88 -5.65 -16.24
C VAL A 177 -18.57 -6.21 -15.69
N SER A 178 -17.63 -6.62 -16.55
CA SER A 178 -16.31 -7.11 -16.15
C SER A 178 -15.51 -6.07 -15.34
N LEU A 179 -15.58 -4.79 -15.72
CA LEU A 179 -14.91 -3.71 -14.99
C LEU A 179 -15.57 -3.46 -13.63
N GLY A 180 -16.91 -3.54 -13.56
CA GLY A 180 -17.63 -3.44 -12.29
C GLY A 180 -17.25 -4.56 -11.32
N LEU A 181 -17.18 -5.81 -11.80
CA LEU A 181 -16.75 -6.95 -11.01
C LEU A 181 -15.27 -6.84 -10.60
N ALA A 182 -14.40 -6.39 -11.51
CA ALA A 182 -12.99 -6.16 -11.23
C ALA A 182 -12.79 -5.09 -10.14
N LEU A 183 -13.57 -4.00 -10.17
CA LEU A 183 -13.56 -2.97 -9.13
C LEU A 183 -13.96 -3.53 -7.76
N VAL A 184 -15.07 -4.27 -7.71
CA VAL A 184 -15.54 -4.89 -6.45
C VAL A 184 -14.52 -5.88 -5.91
N ALA A 185 -13.95 -6.72 -6.78
CA ALA A 185 -12.90 -7.67 -6.40
C ALA A 185 -11.64 -6.92 -5.90
N LEU A 186 -11.22 -5.85 -6.57
CA LEU A 186 -10.06 -5.05 -6.14
C LEU A 186 -10.30 -4.38 -4.79
N MET A 187 -11.51 -3.88 -4.53
CA MET A 187 -11.86 -3.34 -3.21
C MET A 187 -11.79 -4.41 -2.12
N MET A 188 -12.30 -5.62 -2.36
CA MET A 188 -12.23 -6.72 -1.39
C MET A 188 -10.78 -7.12 -1.11
N VAL A 189 -9.97 -7.27 -2.16
CA VAL A 189 -8.53 -7.57 -2.05
C VAL A 189 -7.79 -6.45 -1.31
N ALA A 190 -8.07 -5.18 -1.62
CA ALA A 190 -7.46 -4.05 -0.94
C ALA A 190 -7.81 -4.03 0.56
N LEU A 191 -9.03 -4.42 0.95
CA LEU A 191 -9.40 -4.53 2.37
C LEU A 191 -8.67 -5.68 3.06
N ALA A 192 -8.55 -6.84 2.40
CA ALA A 192 -7.82 -7.99 2.92
C ALA A 192 -6.33 -7.67 3.12
N GLU A 193 -5.68 -7.15 2.08
CA GLU A 193 -4.23 -6.86 2.08
C GLU A 193 -3.84 -5.73 3.03
N ASN A 194 -4.75 -4.82 3.36
CA ASN A 194 -4.49 -3.73 4.32
C ASN A 194 -4.92 -4.06 5.75
N ALA A 195 -5.29 -5.31 6.05
CA ALA A 195 -5.77 -5.74 7.36
C ALA A 195 -6.86 -4.79 7.89
N ARG A 196 -7.94 -4.64 7.12
CA ARG A 196 -9.08 -3.77 7.46
C ARG A 196 -10.36 -4.57 7.58
N ILE A 197 -11.28 -4.01 8.37
CA ILE A 197 -12.63 -4.55 8.58
C ILE A 197 -13.29 -4.67 7.20
N PRO A 198 -13.87 -5.84 6.83
CA PRO A 198 -14.25 -6.94 7.72
C PRO A 198 -13.21 -8.06 7.93
N VAL A 199 -12.08 -8.04 7.23
CA VAL A 199 -11.11 -9.17 7.22
C VAL A 199 -10.26 -9.21 8.49
N ASP A 200 -9.74 -8.05 8.92
CA ASP A 200 -9.00 -7.92 10.17
C ASP A 200 -9.35 -6.60 10.86
N ASN A 201 -9.22 -6.54 12.18
CA ASN A 201 -9.41 -5.32 12.96
C ASN A 201 -8.12 -4.96 13.71
N PRO A 202 -7.34 -3.96 13.23
CA PRO A 202 -6.07 -3.56 13.83
C PRO A 202 -6.26 -2.84 15.18
N ALA A 203 -7.49 -2.51 15.56
CA ALA A 203 -7.79 -1.89 16.86
C ALA A 203 -8.09 -2.92 17.96
N THR A 204 -8.06 -4.21 17.65
CA THR A 204 -8.35 -5.25 18.64
C THR A 204 -7.12 -5.50 19.52
N HIS A 205 -7.31 -5.45 20.83
CA HIS A 205 -6.25 -5.74 21.82
C HIS A 205 -6.20 -7.21 22.25
N LEU A 206 -7.04 -8.07 21.67
CA LEU A 206 -7.04 -9.49 21.94
C LEU A 206 -6.02 -10.16 21.04
N GLU A 207 -4.85 -10.47 21.62
CA GLU A 207 -3.70 -11.04 20.91
C GLU A 207 -4.05 -12.29 20.09
N LEU A 208 -5.00 -13.09 20.58
CA LEU A 208 -5.50 -14.31 19.92
C LEU A 208 -6.32 -14.06 18.65
N THR A 209 -6.83 -12.86 18.43
CA THR A 209 -7.64 -12.51 17.24
C THR A 209 -6.89 -11.62 16.25
N MET A 210 -5.70 -11.15 16.62
CA MET A 210 -4.87 -10.35 15.72
C MET A 210 -4.31 -11.24 14.60
N VAL A 211 -4.32 -10.71 13.38
CA VAL A 211 -3.63 -11.32 12.24
C VAL A 211 -2.37 -10.54 11.95
N HIS A 212 -2.51 -9.30 11.48
CA HIS A 212 -1.38 -8.50 11.04
C HIS A 212 -0.52 -8.01 12.20
N GLU A 213 -1.16 -7.47 13.25
CA GLU A 213 -0.47 -6.93 14.42
C GLU A 213 0.34 -8.01 15.16
N ALA A 214 -0.14 -9.27 15.16
CA ALA A 214 0.53 -10.38 15.82
C ALA A 214 1.93 -10.67 15.23
N MET A 215 2.14 -10.43 13.94
CA MET A 215 3.46 -10.61 13.29
C MET A 215 4.45 -9.50 13.66
N VAL A 216 3.96 -8.34 14.12
CA VAL A 216 4.76 -7.13 14.34
C VAL A 216 4.99 -6.83 15.83
N LEU A 217 4.32 -7.56 16.74
CA LEU A 217 4.36 -7.33 18.20
C LEU A 217 5.76 -7.16 18.80
N GLU A 218 6.72 -7.94 18.32
CA GLU A 218 8.09 -7.96 18.83
C GLU A 218 8.96 -6.82 18.26
N TYR A 219 8.47 -6.10 17.24
CA TYR A 219 9.20 -4.99 16.64
C TYR A 219 9.13 -3.74 17.51
N SER A 220 10.25 -3.05 17.64
CA SER A 220 10.36 -1.83 18.43
C SER A 220 11.15 -0.73 17.71
N GLY A 221 11.00 0.50 18.21
CA GLY A 221 11.73 1.68 17.75
C GLY A 221 11.64 1.90 16.24
N ARG A 222 12.82 2.07 15.60
CA ARG A 222 12.93 2.37 14.17
C ARG A 222 12.37 1.27 13.26
N HIS A 223 12.46 -0.01 13.65
CA HIS A 223 12.00 -1.10 12.80
C HIS A 223 10.46 -1.12 12.72
N LEU A 224 9.80 -0.90 13.86
CA LEU A 224 8.35 -0.71 13.91
C LEU A 224 7.93 0.52 13.11
N ALA A 225 8.67 1.64 13.20
CA ALA A 225 8.38 2.84 12.42
C ALA A 225 8.40 2.57 10.90
N LEU A 226 9.36 1.79 10.41
CA LEU A 226 9.44 1.43 9.00
C LEU A 226 8.29 0.54 8.56
N ILE A 227 7.89 -0.44 9.38
CA ILE A 227 6.75 -1.33 9.07
C ILE A 227 5.44 -0.55 9.05
N GLU A 228 5.21 0.32 10.03
CA GLU A 228 4.03 1.21 10.08
C GLU A 228 3.97 2.17 8.88
N LEU A 229 5.11 2.77 8.52
CA LEU A 229 5.20 3.60 7.33
C LEU A 229 4.94 2.78 6.05
N SER A 230 5.43 1.55 5.99
CA SER A 230 5.17 0.62 4.88
C SER A 230 3.69 0.27 4.77
N ALA A 231 3.01 0.01 5.89
CA ALA A 231 1.57 -0.22 5.91
C ALA A 231 0.78 1.02 5.44
N ALA A 232 1.23 2.22 5.81
CA ALA A 232 0.66 3.47 5.32
C ALA A 232 0.83 3.65 3.80
N LEU A 233 2.03 3.36 3.29
CA LEU A 233 2.34 3.41 1.86
C LEU A 233 1.52 2.39 1.07
N LYS A 234 1.41 1.15 1.58
CA LYS A 234 0.61 0.09 0.96
C LYS A 234 -0.86 0.50 0.85
N LEU A 235 -1.42 1.12 1.89
CA LEU A 235 -2.80 1.61 1.85
C LEU A 235 -2.98 2.70 0.78
N LEU A 236 -2.07 3.68 0.74
CA LEU A 236 -2.12 4.74 -0.27
C LEU A 236 -1.95 4.15 -1.68
N LEU A 237 -1.07 3.17 -1.86
CA LEU A 237 -0.86 2.47 -3.13
C LEU A 237 -2.17 1.86 -3.63
N TYR A 238 -2.88 1.08 -2.81
CA TYR A 238 -4.16 0.48 -3.23
C TYR A 238 -5.23 1.53 -3.55
N VAL A 239 -5.32 2.61 -2.76
CA VAL A 239 -6.25 3.72 -3.05
C VAL A 239 -5.89 4.37 -4.38
N SER A 240 -4.61 4.63 -4.62
CA SER A 240 -4.13 5.25 -5.86
C SER A 240 -4.34 4.34 -7.06
N LEU A 241 -4.17 3.02 -6.89
CA LEU A 241 -4.41 2.03 -7.92
C LEU A 241 -5.89 1.99 -8.33
N ILE A 242 -6.80 1.96 -7.35
CA ILE A 242 -8.25 1.98 -7.60
C ILE A 242 -8.65 3.26 -8.33
N VAL A 243 -8.16 4.42 -7.87
CA VAL A 243 -8.45 5.70 -8.50
C VAL A 243 -7.87 5.76 -9.91
N CYS A 244 -6.62 5.38 -10.10
CA CYS A 244 -5.95 5.44 -11.40
C CYS A 244 -6.66 4.58 -12.47
N ILE A 245 -7.19 3.42 -12.09
CA ILE A 245 -7.79 2.48 -13.05
C ILE A 245 -9.27 2.79 -13.27
N PHE A 246 -10.04 3.00 -12.20
CA PHE A 246 -11.51 3.06 -12.28
C PHE A 246 -12.09 4.46 -12.20
N VAL A 247 -11.31 5.43 -11.70
CA VAL A 247 -11.73 6.83 -11.57
C VAL A 247 -10.59 7.74 -12.08
N PRO A 248 -10.14 7.60 -13.34
CA PRO A 248 -9.01 8.39 -13.85
C PRO A 248 -9.35 9.88 -14.08
N TRP A 249 -10.52 10.35 -13.64
CA TRP A 249 -10.96 11.74 -13.75
C TRP A 249 -10.03 12.66 -12.94
N GLY A 250 -9.24 13.48 -13.64
CA GLY A 250 -8.38 14.50 -13.01
C GLY A 250 -6.90 14.13 -12.87
N LEU A 251 -6.43 13.02 -13.45
CA LEU A 251 -4.99 12.80 -13.62
C LEU A 251 -4.44 13.89 -14.56
N ALA A 252 -3.54 14.73 -14.05
CA ALA A 252 -2.97 15.82 -14.83
C ALA A 252 -2.10 15.24 -15.96
N PRO A 253 -2.38 15.57 -17.24
CA PRO A 253 -1.47 15.28 -18.32
C PRO A 253 -0.11 15.92 -18.04
N ALA A 254 0.99 15.25 -18.39
CA ALA A 254 2.33 15.82 -18.27
C ALA A 254 2.39 17.18 -19.02
N GLY A 255 2.57 18.27 -18.27
CA GLY A 255 2.63 19.64 -18.81
C GLY A 255 1.35 20.47 -18.69
N ALA A 256 0.30 19.98 -18.03
CA ALA A 256 -0.89 20.78 -17.78
C ALA A 256 -0.58 22.00 -16.88
N PRO A 257 -0.99 23.22 -17.26
CA PRO A 257 -0.81 24.40 -16.43
C PRO A 257 -1.56 24.23 -15.10
N VAL A 258 -0.93 24.66 -14.00
CA VAL A 258 -1.62 24.72 -12.70
C VAL A 258 -2.82 25.65 -12.88
N PRO A 259 -4.06 25.19 -12.66
CA PRO A 259 -5.22 26.07 -12.77
C PRO A 259 -5.03 27.21 -11.78
N ALA A 260 -5.01 28.44 -12.31
CA ALA A 260 -4.97 29.64 -11.50
C ALA A 260 -6.23 29.65 -10.62
N LEU A 261 -6.03 29.67 -9.31
CA LEU A 261 -7.08 29.78 -8.30
C LEU A 261 -7.77 31.16 -8.38
#